data_AF-A0A1T0CDH0-F1
#
_entry.id   AF-A0A1T0CDH0-F1
#
_cell.length_a   1.000
_cell.length_b   1.000
_cell.length_c   1.000
_cell.angle_alpha   90.00
_cell.angle_beta   90.00
_cell.angle_gamma   90.00
#
_symmetry.space_group_name_H-M   'P 1'
#
loop_
_entity.id
_entity.type
_entity.pdbx_description
1 polymer ?
#
loop_
_entity_poly.entity_id
_entity_poly.type
_entity_poly.pdbx_seq_one_letter_code
_entity_poly.pdbx_strand_id
1 'polypeptide(L)'
;MGGGFSIIHWIILLVVVVVVFGTAKLKNFGKDVGGAVRDFKNAVRDDEKEQRVQQNRVLDHEALDHKKNTPADQRVYQDEQQG
;
A
#
# COMPACT_ATOMS: atom_id res chain seq x y z
N MET A 1 -38.81 15.70 -3.83
CA MET A 1 -38.67 16.42 -2.55
C MET A 1 -38.35 15.38 -1.48
N GLY A 2 -37.23 15.30 -0.78
CA GLY A 2 -35.97 16.03 -0.80
C GLY A 2 -34.93 15.15 -0.09
N GLY A 3 -33.69 15.12 -0.60
CA GLY A 3 -32.54 14.49 0.05
C GLY A 3 -32.09 15.28 1.27
N GLY A 4 -32.94 15.32 2.31
CA GLY A 4 -32.89 16.28 3.40
C GLY A 4 -31.86 16.05 4.51
N PHE A 5 -31.00 15.04 4.41
CA PHE A 5 -29.95 14.78 5.44
C PHE A 5 -28.59 14.43 4.82
N SER A 6 -28.26 15.02 3.67
CA SER A 6 -27.17 14.53 2.81
C SER A 6 -25.76 14.69 3.40
N ILE A 7 -25.42 15.81 4.07
CA ILE A 7 -24.09 16.04 4.69
C ILE A 7 -24.18 17.12 5.79
N ILE A 8 -25.01 18.14 5.59
CA ILE A 8 -25.11 19.29 6.51
C ILE A 8 -25.54 18.88 7.92
N HIS A 9 -26.37 17.85 8.07
CA HIS A 9 -26.75 17.35 9.39
C HIS A 9 -25.54 16.87 10.20
N TRP A 10 -24.61 16.15 9.56
CA TRP A 10 -23.39 15.68 10.20
C TRP A 10 -22.45 16.83 10.58
N ILE A 11 -22.39 17.89 9.76
CA ILE A 11 -21.62 19.10 10.07
C ILE A 11 -22.21 19.81 11.30
N ILE A 12 -23.53 19.97 11.35
CA ILE A 12 -24.22 20.62 12.49
C ILE A 12 -24.02 19.80 13.77
N LEU A 13 -24.12 18.47 13.68
CA LEU A 13 -23.86 17.59 14.82
C LEU A 13 -22.42 17.74 15.33
N LEU A 14 -21.43 17.80 14.43
CA LEU A 14 -20.03 18.05 14.81
C LEU A 14 -19.86 19.38 15.54
N VAL A 15 -20.50 20.44 15.05
CA VAL A 15 -20.44 21.76 15.70
C VAL A 15 -21.06 21.70 17.11
N VAL A 16 -22.22 21.06 17.28
CA VAL A 16 -22.87 20.92 18.58
C VAL A 16 -21.98 20.15 19.57
N VAL A 17 -21.36 19.05 19.14
CA VAL A 17 -20.42 18.29 19.97
C VAL A 17 -19.24 19.16 20.38
N VAL A 18 -18.64 19.90 19.45
CA VAL A 18 -17.51 20.80 19.77
C VAL A 18 -17.93 21.89 20.76
N VAL A 19 -19.15 22.41 20.67
CA VAL A 19 -19.67 23.44 21.58
C VAL A 19 -19.93 22.87 22.98
N VAL A 20 -20.52 21.67 23.09
CA VAL A 20 -20.81 21.02 24.38
C VAL A 20 -19.53 20.61 25.10
N PHE A 21 -18.58 20.03 24.38
CA PHE A 21 -17.32 19.57 24.97
C PHE A 21 -16.25 20.67 25.07
N GLY A 22 -16.41 21.75 24.31
CA GLY A 22 -15.41 22.80 24.14
C GLY A 22 -14.20 22.34 23.30
N THR A 23 -13.58 23.27 22.57
CA THR A 23 -12.40 22.99 21.72
C THR A 23 -11.16 22.61 22.54
N ALA A 24 -11.05 23.05 23.79
CA ALA A 24 -9.91 22.78 24.66
C ALA A 24 -9.78 21.29 25.03
N LYS A 25 -10.91 20.63 25.36
CA LYS A 25 -10.92 19.19 25.65
C LYS A 25 -10.70 18.39 24.37
N LEU A 26 -11.38 18.74 23.28
CA LEU A 26 -11.17 18.09 21.98
C LEU A 26 -9.74 18.21 21.46
N LYS A 27 -9.04 19.33 21.70
CA LYS A 27 -7.65 19.52 21.29
C LYS A 27 -6.69 18.63 22.07
N ASN A 28 -6.87 18.50 23.39
CA ASN A 28 -6.01 17.65 24.21
C ASN A 28 -6.25 16.17 23.87
N PHE A 29 -7.52 15.72 23.85
CA PHE A 29 -7.86 14.35 23.46
C PHE A 29 -7.53 14.04 22.00
N GLY A 30 -7.77 14.99 21.10
CA GLY A 30 -7.47 14.84 19.67
C GLY A 30 -5.97 14.80 19.37
N LYS A 31 -5.12 15.43 20.19
CA LYS A 31 -3.67 15.30 20.05
C LYS A 31 -3.19 13.90 20.44
N ASP A 32 -3.71 13.34 21.52
CA ASP A 32 -3.29 12.02 22.01
C ASP A 32 -3.80 10.90 21.08
N VAL A 33 -5.09 10.92 20.74
CA VAL A 33 -5.70 9.95 19.82
C VAL A 33 -5.19 10.17 18.39
N GLY A 34 -5.06 11.42 17.94
CA GLY A 34 -4.57 11.75 16.62
C GLY A 34 -3.09 11.38 16.41
N GLY A 35 -2.28 11.45 17.46
CA GLY A 35 -0.90 10.95 17.44
C GLY A 35 -0.86 9.44 17.20
N ALA A 36 -1.57 8.67 18.02
CA ALA A 36 -1.61 7.21 17.89
C ALA A 36 -2.13 6.74 16.52
N VAL A 37 -3.19 7.38 16.00
CA VAL A 37 -3.75 7.05 14.68
C VAL A 37 -2.79 7.47 13.54
N ARG A 38 -2.05 8.57 13.69
CA ARG A 38 -1.04 9.00 12.72
C ARG A 38 0.11 8.01 12.64
N ASP A 39 0.60 7.53 13.77
CA ASP A 39 1.68 6.55 13.84
C ASP A 39 1.23 5.21 13.25
N PHE A 40 0.00 4.76 13.54
CA PHE A 40 -0.60 3.58 12.91
C PHE A 40 -0.66 3.71 11.38
N LYS A 41 -1.14 4.85 10.85
CA LYS A 41 -1.18 5.10 9.39
C LYS A 41 0.22 5.08 8.78
N ASN A 42 1.22 5.61 9.48
CA ASN A 42 2.59 5.63 8.98
C ASN A 42 3.17 4.22 8.93
N ALA A 43 2.99 3.42 9.99
CA ALA A 43 3.44 2.03 10.03
C ALA A 43 2.84 1.20 8.89
N VAL A 44 1.52 1.30 8.67
CA VAL A 44 0.85 0.60 7.56
C VAL A 44 1.40 1.04 6.19
N ARG A 45 1.67 2.33 6.00
CA ARG A 45 2.21 2.85 4.74
C ARG A 45 3.67 2.46 4.52
N ASP A 46 4.45 2.32 5.58
CA ASP A 46 5.83 1.86 5.51
C ASP A 46 5.89 0.36 5.19
N ASP A 47 4.99 -0.44 5.77
CA ASP A 47 4.81 -1.86 5.39
C ASP A 47 4.42 -1.99 3.90
N GLU A 48 3.51 -1.15 3.40
CA GLU A 48 3.15 -1.12 1.98
C GLU A 48 4.35 -0.73 1.07
N LYS A 49 5.23 0.16 1.53
CA LYS A 49 6.45 0.54 0.80
C LYS A 49 7.48 -0.59 0.82
N GLU A 50 7.68 -1.25 1.95
CA GLU A 50 8.57 -2.40 2.06
C GLU A 50 8.06 -3.59 1.23
N GLN A 51 6.75 -3.83 1.19
CA GLN A 51 6.15 -4.83 0.32
C GLN A 51 6.32 -4.48 -1.16
N ARG A 52 6.23 -3.20 -1.55
CA ARG A 52 6.51 -2.77 -2.93
C ARG A 52 7.99 -2.92 -3.30
N VAL A 53 8.92 -2.65 -2.39
CA VAL A 53 10.36 -2.86 -2.61
C VAL A 53 10.71 -4.35 -2.68
N GLN A 54 10.07 -5.20 -1.88
CA GLN A 54 10.24 -6.65 -1.96
C GLN A 54 9.59 -7.24 -3.22
N GLN A 55 8.39 -6.80 -3.59
CA GLN A 55 7.71 -7.20 -4.84
C GLN A 55 8.52 -6.80 -6.08
N ASN A 56 9.12 -5.61 -6.09
CA ASN A 56 9.99 -5.20 -7.19
C ASN A 56 11.27 -6.05 -7.26
N ARG A 57 11.85 -6.42 -6.11
CA ARG A 57 13.04 -7.31 -6.08
C ARG A 57 12.75 -8.74 -6.56
N VAL A 58 11.58 -9.31 -6.28
CA VAL A 58 11.24 -10.67 -6.78
C VAL A 58 10.93 -10.67 -8.28
N LEU A 59 10.44 -9.56 -8.84
CA LEU A 59 10.27 -9.40 -10.29
C LEU A 59 11.62 -9.23 -11.01
N ASP A 60 12.61 -8.59 -10.37
CA ASP A 60 13.94 -8.38 -10.94
C ASP A 60 14.88 -9.62 -10.79
N HIS A 61 14.63 -10.54 -9.85
CA HIS A 61 15.44 -11.75 -9.68
C HIS A 61 15.15 -12.84 -10.72
N GLU A 62 14.03 -12.77 -11.45
CA GLU A 62 13.74 -13.74 -12.52
C GLU A 62 14.40 -13.37 -13.86
N ALA A 63 14.83 -12.10 -14.04
CA ALA A 63 15.41 -11.61 -15.30
C ALA A 63 16.93 -11.81 -15.43
N LEU A 64 17.64 -12.20 -14.35
CA LEU A 64 19.10 -12.39 -14.36
C LEU A 64 19.55 -13.86 -14.34
N ASP A 65 18.65 -14.82 -14.04
CA ASP A 65 18.98 -16.25 -14.03
C ASP A 65 18.75 -16.98 -15.36
N HIS A 66 18.27 -16.30 -16.40
CA HIS A 66 18.08 -16.90 -17.73
C HIS A 66 19.16 -16.57 -18.78
N LYS A 67 20.28 -15.96 -18.37
CA LYS A 67 21.42 -15.68 -19.27
C LYS A 67 22.70 -16.42 -18.85
N LYS A 68 22.60 -17.72 -18.55
CA LYS A 68 23.82 -18.57 -18.45
C LYS A 68 23.72 -19.96 -19.05
N ASN A 69 22.73 -20.24 -19.89
CA ASN A 69 22.71 -21.44 -20.72
C ASN A 69 22.63 -21.03 -22.18
N THR A 70 23.75 -20.58 -22.73
CA THR A 70 23.91 -20.51 -24.19
C THR A 70 24.42 -21.88 -24.65
N PRO A 71 23.58 -22.71 -25.30
CA PRO A 71 24.00 -23.97 -25.88
C PRO A 71 24.92 -23.69 -27.07
N ALA A 72 26.23 -23.74 -26.82
CA ALA A 72 27.24 -23.93 -27.86
C ALA A 72 27.32 -25.39 -28.32
N ASP A 73 26.33 -26.23 -28.00
CA ASP A 73 26.30 -27.66 -28.23
C ASP A 73 24.96 -28.09 -28.86
N GLN A 74 24.65 -27.54 -30.04
CA GLN A 74 23.46 -27.96 -30.80
C GLN A 74 23.73 -28.06 -32.30
N ARG A 75 24.98 -28.40 -32.66
CA ARG A 75 25.40 -28.68 -34.04
C ARG A 75 25.91 -30.12 -34.23
N VAL A 76 25.94 -30.95 -33.19
CA VAL A 76 26.59 -32.28 -33.22
C VAL A 76 25.59 -33.46 -33.17
N TYR A 77 24.30 -33.23 -32.91
CA TYR A 77 23.26 -34.30 -32.88
C TYR A 77 22.44 -34.41 -34.18
N GLN A 78 23.01 -34.05 -35.32
CA GLN A 78 22.33 -34.12 -36.61
C GLN A 78 23.16 -34.87 -37.65
N ASP A 79 23.79 -35.98 -37.26
CA ASP A 79 24.53 -36.87 -38.18
C ASP A 79 24.30 -38.38 -37.90
N GLU A 80 23.26 -38.76 -37.17
CA GLU A 80 22.99 -40.18 -36.81
C GLU A 80 21.62 -40.72 -37.26
N GLN A 81 20.93 -40.10 -38.23
CA GLN A 81 19.62 -40.59 -38.69
C GLN A 81 19.50 -40.75 -40.21
N GLN A 82 20.61 -40.93 -40.92
CA GLN A 82 20.61 -41.43 -42.30
C GLN A 82 21.80 -42.35 -42.53
N GLY A 83 21.64 -43.59 -42.06
CA GLY A 83 22.47 -44.75 -42.39
C GLY A 83 21.59 -45.98 -42.41
#